data_AF-A0A0H2R2J0-F1
#
_entry.id   AF-A0A0H2R2J0-F1
#
_cell.length_a   1.000
_cell.length_b   1.000
_cell.length_c   1.000
_cell.angle_alpha   90.00
_cell.angle_beta   90.00
_cell.angle_gamma   90.00
#
_symmetry.space_group_name_H-M   'P 1'
#
loop_
_entity.id
_entity.type
_entity.pdbx_description
1 polymer ?
#
loop_
_entity_poly.entity_id
_entity_poly.type
_entity_poly.pdbx_seq_one_letter_code
_entity_poly.pdbx_strand_id
1 'polypeptide(L)'
;MGETSSTNPLFKFIPSFSILVFPLLSSLSFCTRSRLALIMFKSTAIAAIALLASYANAAALDVFVPPVLQPKTGASWTVGSVQNVSWDISNAPSQITNNQGLIALAQDGQIFTTQTGGLDNPLASGFDIRLGSILVTVPDVATASNYQIVLFGDSGNLSPVFAILQS
;
A
#
# COMPACT_ATOMS: atom_id res chain seq x y z
N MET A 1 -7.67 -47.96 -29.71
CA MET A 1 -8.65 -47.35 -30.64
C MET A 1 -8.45 -45.85 -30.58
N GLY A 2 -7.93 -45.16 -31.61
CA GLY A 2 -7.09 -45.64 -32.73
C GLY A 2 -5.60 -45.68 -32.33
N GLU A 3 -4.60 -45.94 -33.18
CA GLU A 3 -4.47 -45.71 -34.63
C GLU A 3 -4.60 -44.24 -35.07
N THR A 4 -3.75 -43.67 -35.94
CA THR A 4 -2.42 -44.07 -36.44
C THR A 4 -1.75 -42.84 -37.09
N SER A 5 -0.44 -42.93 -37.32
CA SER A 5 0.26 -42.56 -38.57
C SER A 5 -0.58 -41.93 -39.71
N SER A 6 -0.08 -40.83 -40.28
CA SER A 6 0.05 -40.63 -41.75
C SER A 6 0.60 -39.24 -42.08
N THR A 7 1.32 -39.00 -43.18
CA THR A 7 2.17 -39.82 -44.05
C THR A 7 2.91 -38.81 -44.94
N ASN A 8 4.24 -38.84 -45.02
CA ASN A 8 4.98 -39.47 -46.15
C ASN A 8 5.09 -38.49 -47.37
N PRO A 9 6.08 -38.66 -48.28
CA PRO A 9 7.05 -37.58 -48.52
C PRO A 9 7.42 -37.47 -50.03
N LEU A 10 8.68 -37.10 -50.32
CA LEU A 10 9.41 -37.38 -51.58
C LEU A 10 8.91 -36.60 -52.82
N PHE A 11 9.76 -35.95 -53.61
CA PHE A 11 10.93 -36.49 -54.33
C PHE A 11 12.03 -35.39 -54.40
N LYS A 12 13.34 -35.70 -54.31
CA LYS A 12 14.27 -36.12 -55.40
C LYS A 12 14.21 -35.17 -56.63
N PHE A 13 15.29 -34.75 -57.29
CA PHE A 13 16.67 -35.27 -57.46
C PHE A 13 17.52 -34.09 -58.03
N ILE A 14 18.76 -33.76 -57.59
CA ILE A 14 20.10 -34.15 -58.15
C ILE A 14 20.10 -34.61 -59.64
N PRO A 15 21.17 -34.50 -60.46
CA PRO A 15 22.54 -33.97 -60.24
C PRO A 15 22.95 -32.93 -61.34
N SER A 16 24.21 -32.60 -61.69
CA SER A 16 25.59 -32.98 -61.29
C SER A 16 26.61 -31.92 -61.73
N PHE A 17 27.83 -31.89 -61.18
CA PHE A 17 29.11 -31.89 -61.96
C PHE A 17 30.34 -31.91 -61.02
N SER A 18 31.32 -32.79 -61.30
CA SER A 18 32.52 -33.00 -60.47
C SER A 18 33.79 -32.48 -61.14
N ILE A 19 34.66 -31.75 -60.41
CA ILE A 19 36.07 -31.53 -60.79
C ILE A 19 37.02 -31.63 -59.59
N LEU A 20 37.83 -32.71 -59.61
CA LEU A 20 39.24 -32.91 -59.22
C LEU A 20 39.86 -32.32 -57.91
N VAL A 21 40.23 -33.27 -57.03
CA VAL A 21 41.57 -33.53 -56.43
C VAL A 21 42.33 -32.43 -55.66
N PHE A 22 42.55 -32.68 -54.37
CA PHE A 22 43.76 -32.29 -53.61
C PHE A 22 44.15 -33.41 -52.62
N PRO A 23 45.43 -33.83 -52.52
CA PRO A 23 45.87 -34.83 -51.56
C PRO A 23 46.27 -34.21 -50.21
N LEU A 24 45.60 -34.69 -49.16
CA LEU A 24 46.15 -35.11 -47.86
C LEU A 24 47.38 -34.36 -47.30
N LEU A 25 47.11 -33.48 -46.32
CA LEU A 25 48.00 -33.35 -45.15
C LEU A 25 47.13 -33.45 -43.88
N SER A 26 47.51 -34.37 -42.99
CA SER A 26 46.69 -34.80 -41.85
C SER A 26 47.00 -34.04 -40.56
N SER A 27 45.99 -34.00 -39.67
CA SER A 27 46.06 -33.61 -38.25
C SER A 27 46.45 -32.17 -37.90
N LEU A 28 45.51 -31.23 -38.08
CA LEU A 28 45.24 -30.23 -37.05
C LEU A 28 43.94 -30.61 -36.31
N SER A 29 44.05 -31.44 -35.28
CA SER A 29 42.92 -31.79 -34.39
C SER A 29 42.60 -30.65 -33.41
N PHE A 30 42.40 -29.44 -33.92
CA PHE A 30 41.70 -28.41 -33.17
C PHE A 30 40.21 -28.73 -33.22
N CYS A 31 39.74 -29.38 -32.15
CA CYS A 31 38.33 -29.56 -31.88
C CYS A 31 37.68 -28.18 -31.69
N THR A 32 37.26 -27.55 -32.80
CA THR A 32 36.47 -26.32 -32.81
C THR A 32 35.03 -26.64 -32.40
N ARG A 33 34.89 -27.19 -31.19
CA ARG A 33 33.61 -27.31 -30.49
C ARG A 33 33.64 -26.33 -29.33
N SER A 34 32.71 -25.38 -29.41
CA SER A 34 32.32 -24.49 -28.31
C SER A 34 33.25 -23.33 -27.95
N ARG A 35 33.36 -22.36 -28.87
CA ARG A 35 33.40 -20.92 -28.49
C ARG A 35 32.02 -20.26 -28.47
N LEU A 36 30.94 -21.05 -28.48
CA LEU A 36 29.55 -20.58 -28.43
C LEU A 36 28.82 -20.90 -27.11
N ALA A 37 29.16 -21.97 -26.38
CA ALA A 37 28.51 -22.25 -25.08
C ALA A 37 29.02 -21.37 -23.92
N LEU A 38 30.06 -20.55 -24.10
CA LEU A 38 30.54 -19.62 -23.07
C LEU A 38 29.87 -18.23 -23.13
N ILE A 39 29.15 -17.91 -24.22
CA ILE A 39 28.38 -16.66 -24.33
C ILE A 39 26.92 -16.88 -23.89
N MET A 40 26.34 -18.06 -24.17
CA MET A 40 24.97 -18.42 -23.76
C MET A 40 24.81 -18.93 -22.32
N PHE A 41 25.77 -18.64 -21.42
CA PHE A 41 25.60 -18.83 -19.97
C PHE A 41 25.60 -17.53 -19.16
N LYS A 42 25.85 -16.37 -19.81
CA LYS A 42 25.81 -15.05 -19.14
C LYS A 42 24.52 -14.26 -19.36
N SER A 43 23.76 -14.55 -20.42
CA SER A 43 22.56 -13.78 -20.77
C SER A 43 21.30 -14.22 -19.99
N THR A 44 21.20 -15.51 -19.64
CA THR A 44 20.01 -16.08 -18.97
C THR A 44 19.91 -15.80 -17.47
N ALA A 45 20.97 -15.29 -16.83
CA ALA A 45 20.94 -14.89 -15.42
C ALA A 45 20.31 -13.51 -15.20
N ILE A 46 20.32 -12.62 -16.20
CA ILE A 46 19.95 -11.20 -16.04
C ILE A 46 18.42 -11.01 -16.06
N ALA A 47 17.70 -11.75 -16.91
CA ALA A 47 16.23 -11.65 -17.00
C ALA A 47 15.51 -12.18 -15.74
N ALA A 48 16.06 -13.22 -15.09
CA ALA A 48 15.49 -13.76 -13.86
C ALA A 48 15.60 -12.75 -12.70
N ILE A 49 16.70 -12.00 -12.60
CA ILE A 49 16.89 -10.98 -11.55
C ILE A 49 15.93 -9.79 -11.74
N ALA A 50 15.60 -9.41 -12.98
CA ALA A 50 14.63 -8.34 -13.24
C ALA A 50 13.19 -8.69 -12.81
N LEU A 51 12.75 -9.95 -12.99
CA LEU A 51 11.46 -10.45 -12.50
C LEU A 51 11.41 -10.55 -10.96
N LEU A 52 12.57 -10.68 -10.31
CA LEU A 52 12.69 -10.63 -8.85
C LEU A 52 12.76 -9.19 -8.31
N ALA A 53 13.07 -8.19 -9.13
CA ALA A 53 13.12 -6.79 -8.70
C ALA A 53 11.73 -6.13 -8.60
N SER A 54 10.73 -6.65 -9.32
CA SER A 54 9.38 -6.05 -9.39
C SER A 54 8.48 -6.30 -8.16
N TYR A 55 8.86 -7.16 -7.20
CA TYR A 55 8.07 -7.41 -5.99
C TYR A 55 8.52 -6.61 -4.75
N ALA A 56 9.64 -5.88 -4.82
CA ALA A 56 10.24 -5.20 -3.68
C ALA A 56 9.70 -3.76 -3.47
N ASN A 57 8.37 -3.58 -3.57
CA ASN A 57 7.70 -2.31 -3.25
C ASN A 57 6.43 -2.52 -2.40
N ALA A 58 6.45 -3.49 -1.49
CA ALA A 58 5.60 -3.41 -0.31
C ALA A 58 6.15 -2.27 0.59
N ALA A 59 5.74 -1.03 0.30
CA ALA A 59 5.95 0.06 1.23
C ALA A 59 5.34 -0.34 2.57
N ALA A 60 6.12 -0.22 3.66
CA ALA A 60 5.59 -0.46 4.99
C ALA A 60 4.43 0.52 5.20
N LEU A 61 3.21 0.00 5.37
CA LEU A 61 2.07 0.82 5.73
C LEU A 61 2.31 1.28 7.16
N ASP A 62 2.45 2.59 7.34
CA ASP A 62 2.83 3.18 8.61
C ASP A 62 1.57 3.60 9.39
N VAL A 63 1.62 3.42 10.71
CA VAL A 63 0.48 3.63 11.61
C VAL A 63 0.39 5.11 11.94
N PHE A 64 -0.56 5.81 11.34
CA PHE A 64 -0.65 7.27 11.52
C PHE A 64 -1.50 7.63 12.75
N VAL A 65 -0.87 8.25 13.74
CA VAL A 65 -1.48 8.66 15.03
C VAL A 65 -1.28 10.15 15.26
N PRO A 66 -2.05 11.04 14.60
CA PRO A 66 -1.81 12.47 14.67
C PRO A 66 -2.13 13.08 16.05
N PRO A 67 -1.26 13.93 16.62
CA PRO A 67 -1.54 14.75 17.79
C PRO A 67 -2.78 15.64 17.61
N VAL A 68 -3.80 15.53 18.47
CA VAL A 68 -4.95 16.45 18.44
C VAL A 68 -4.53 17.82 19.00
N LEU A 69 -4.74 18.87 18.21
CA LEU A 69 -4.37 20.26 18.50
C LEU A 69 -5.54 21.10 19.03
N GLN A 70 -6.77 20.81 18.59
CA GLN A 70 -8.01 21.40 19.12
C GLN A 70 -9.07 20.31 19.32
N PRO A 71 -9.82 20.32 20.44
CA PRO A 71 -9.81 21.35 21.50
C PRO A 71 -8.56 21.30 22.39
N LYS A 72 -8.17 22.48 22.90
CA LYS A 72 -7.08 22.64 23.89
C LYS A 72 -7.63 22.69 25.33
N THR A 73 -6.75 22.48 26.31
CA THR A 73 -7.08 22.64 27.74
C THR A 73 -7.75 24.00 28.00
N GLY A 74 -8.87 23.97 28.72
CA GLY A 74 -9.64 25.18 29.05
C GLY A 74 -10.54 25.71 27.93
N ALA A 75 -10.69 24.98 26.81
CA ALA A 75 -11.78 25.24 25.87
C ALA A 75 -13.14 24.89 26.51
N SER A 76 -14.16 25.66 26.13
CA SER A 76 -15.57 25.41 26.47
C SER A 76 -16.39 25.45 25.19
N TRP A 77 -17.17 24.40 24.96
CA TRP A 77 -18.04 24.24 23.80
C TRP A 77 -19.51 24.29 24.23
N THR A 78 -20.36 24.91 23.43
CA THR A 78 -21.81 24.94 23.68
C THR A 78 -22.50 23.85 22.86
N VAL A 79 -23.44 23.12 23.46
CA VAL A 79 -24.30 22.15 22.75
C VAL A 79 -24.93 22.77 21.50
N GLY A 80 -24.96 22.02 20.40
CA GLY A 80 -25.48 22.48 19.11
C GLY A 80 -24.60 23.47 18.35
N SER A 81 -23.52 24.00 18.95
CA SER A 81 -22.55 24.84 18.22
C SER A 81 -21.71 24.02 17.25
N VAL A 82 -21.18 24.68 16.22
CA VAL A 82 -20.20 24.08 15.30
C VAL A 82 -18.79 24.43 15.79
N GLN A 83 -17.95 23.42 15.98
CA GLN A 83 -16.61 23.55 16.54
C GLN A 83 -15.57 22.92 15.60
N ASN A 84 -14.36 23.47 15.60
CA ASN A 84 -13.26 22.94 14.78
C ASN A 84 -12.41 21.95 15.59
N VAL A 85 -12.40 20.68 15.17
CA VAL A 85 -11.41 19.70 15.62
C VAL A 85 -10.23 19.76 14.65
N SER A 86 -9.01 19.87 15.17
CA SER A 86 -7.80 19.93 14.35
C SER A 86 -6.68 19.13 14.96
N TRP A 87 -5.77 18.64 14.13
CA TRP A 87 -4.67 17.75 14.51
C TRP A 87 -3.43 17.99 13.63
N ASP A 88 -2.26 17.58 14.12
CA ASP A 88 -1.00 17.77 13.41
C ASP A 88 -0.82 16.71 12.31
N ILE A 89 -0.52 17.17 11.09
CA ILE A 89 -0.25 16.36 9.90
C ILE A 89 1.20 16.49 9.41
N SER A 90 2.06 17.23 10.12
CA SER A 90 3.46 17.48 9.72
C SER A 90 4.28 16.20 9.52
N ASN A 91 3.94 15.15 10.28
CA ASN A 91 4.60 13.84 10.26
C ASN A 91 3.77 12.75 9.55
N ALA A 92 2.81 13.12 8.69
CA ALA A 92 1.96 12.15 7.99
C ALA A 92 2.78 11.33 6.95
N PRO A 93 2.90 10.00 7.09
CA PRO A 93 3.73 9.18 6.21
C PRO A 93 3.18 9.18 4.77
N SER A 94 4.00 8.82 3.78
CA SER A 94 3.58 8.86 2.36
C SER A 94 2.57 7.77 1.99
N GLN A 95 2.46 6.71 2.79
CA GLN A 95 1.48 5.63 2.71
C GLN A 95 0.94 5.39 4.13
N ILE A 96 -0.38 5.29 4.29
CA ILE A 96 -1.07 5.05 5.56
C ILE A 96 -1.92 3.77 5.39
N THR A 97 -2.06 2.95 6.43
CA THR A 97 -2.88 1.73 6.38
C THR A 97 -4.37 2.05 6.27
N ASN A 98 -4.88 2.92 7.15
CA ASN A 98 -6.23 3.47 7.09
C ASN A 98 -6.21 5.02 7.05
N ASN A 99 -6.63 5.62 5.92
CA ASN A 99 -6.83 7.06 5.84
C ASN A 99 -8.22 7.54 6.28
N GLN A 100 -9.17 6.63 6.55
CA GLN A 100 -10.52 6.99 6.99
C GLN A 100 -10.52 7.34 8.47
N GLY A 101 -10.69 8.64 8.75
CA GLY A 101 -10.79 9.18 10.09
C GLY A 101 -12.18 9.00 10.71
N LEU A 102 -12.20 8.95 12.05
CA LEU A 102 -13.42 9.02 12.85
C LEU A 102 -13.17 9.91 14.08
N ILE A 103 -14.15 10.71 14.47
CA ILE A 103 -14.12 11.57 15.66
C ILE A 103 -15.23 11.11 16.60
N ALA A 104 -14.83 10.63 17.77
CA ALA A 104 -15.74 10.30 18.87
C ALA A 104 -15.49 11.21 20.08
N LEU A 105 -16.48 11.27 20.96
CA LEU A 105 -16.41 11.92 22.26
C LEU A 105 -16.02 10.88 23.33
N ALA A 106 -15.23 11.33 24.31
CA ALA A 106 -14.89 10.58 25.50
C ALA A 106 -15.07 11.46 26.74
N GLN A 107 -15.25 10.83 27.90
CA GLN A 107 -15.36 11.49 29.20
C GLN A 107 -14.54 10.70 30.23
N ASP A 108 -13.68 11.36 31.01
CA ASP A 108 -12.71 10.71 31.93
C ASP A 108 -11.86 9.59 31.29
N GLY A 109 -11.53 9.76 30.01
CA GLY A 109 -10.80 8.75 29.21
C GLY A 109 -11.64 7.57 28.72
N GLN A 110 -12.92 7.48 29.10
CA GLN A 110 -13.85 6.47 28.60
C GLN A 110 -14.54 6.96 27.33
N ILE A 111 -14.39 6.21 26.24
CA ILE A 111 -14.96 6.55 24.93
C ILE A 111 -16.45 6.23 24.93
N PHE A 112 -17.27 7.14 24.39
CA PHE A 112 -18.69 6.86 24.18
C PHE A 112 -18.86 5.78 23.10
N THR A 113 -19.76 4.84 23.32
CA THR A 113 -19.99 3.71 22.39
C THR A 113 -21.30 3.94 21.65
N THR A 114 -22.43 3.69 22.33
CA THR A 114 -23.78 3.76 21.76
C THR A 114 -24.44 5.13 21.88
N GLN A 115 -23.82 6.08 22.59
CA GLN A 115 -24.33 7.44 22.78
C GLN A 115 -24.08 8.30 21.54
N THR A 116 -24.83 9.39 21.39
CA THR A 116 -24.55 10.43 20.37
C THR A 116 -23.17 11.02 20.59
N GLY A 117 -22.36 11.07 19.52
CA GLY A 117 -20.93 11.38 19.57
C GLY A 117 -20.03 10.17 19.87
N GLY A 118 -20.58 8.99 20.14
CA GLY A 118 -19.82 7.76 20.37
C GLY A 118 -19.44 7.01 19.09
N LEU A 119 -18.85 5.82 19.23
CA LEU A 119 -18.39 5.00 18.10
C LEU A 119 -19.51 4.61 17.12
N ASP A 120 -20.73 4.34 17.62
CA ASP A 120 -21.87 3.95 16.78
C ASP A 120 -22.54 5.16 16.10
N ASN A 121 -22.36 6.36 16.64
CA ASN A 121 -22.92 7.62 16.13
C ASN A 121 -21.91 8.77 16.30
N PRO A 122 -20.80 8.76 15.53
CA PRO A 122 -19.67 9.64 15.75
C PRO A 122 -19.96 11.09 15.35
N LEU A 123 -19.14 12.02 15.85
CA LEU A 123 -19.23 13.45 15.51
C LEU A 123 -18.85 13.72 14.04
N ALA A 124 -17.95 12.90 13.50
CA ALA A 124 -17.63 12.81 12.07
C ALA A 124 -16.98 11.45 11.77
N SER A 125 -17.14 10.93 10.56
CA SER A 125 -16.49 9.70 10.10
C SER A 125 -16.29 9.69 8.58
N GLY A 126 -15.39 8.84 8.09
CA GLY A 126 -15.15 8.62 6.66
C GLY A 126 -14.43 9.76 5.93
N PHE A 127 -13.88 10.72 6.67
CA PHE A 127 -13.06 11.81 6.13
C PHE A 127 -11.59 11.37 5.98
N ASP A 128 -10.80 12.02 5.11
CA ASP A 128 -9.37 11.72 5.02
C ASP A 128 -8.62 12.35 6.22
N ILE A 129 -7.93 11.53 7.00
CA ILE A 129 -7.16 11.97 8.18
C ILE A 129 -6.01 12.94 7.84
N ARG A 130 -5.65 13.11 6.56
CA ARG A 130 -4.65 14.11 6.13
C ARG A 130 -5.21 15.52 6.01
N LEU A 131 -6.52 15.73 6.20
CA LEU A 131 -7.14 17.06 6.15
C LEU A 131 -6.64 18.02 7.26
N GLY A 132 -6.15 17.48 8.38
CA GLY A 132 -5.65 18.27 9.52
C GLY A 132 -6.74 18.98 10.35
N SER A 133 -7.95 19.10 9.84
CA SER A 133 -9.11 19.61 10.59
C SER A 133 -10.45 19.23 9.98
N ILE A 134 -11.50 19.22 10.80
CA ILE A 134 -12.89 19.15 10.37
C ILE A 134 -13.81 19.88 11.35
N LEU A 135 -14.91 20.44 10.82
CA LEU A 135 -15.97 21.02 11.63
C LEU A 135 -16.93 19.93 12.11
N VAL A 136 -17.26 19.94 13.40
CA VAL A 136 -18.23 19.02 14.03
C VAL A 136 -19.33 19.81 14.75
N THR A 137 -20.53 19.25 14.82
CA THR A 137 -21.61 19.77 15.67
C THR A 137 -21.48 19.17 17.06
N VAL A 138 -21.51 20.00 18.10
CA VAL A 138 -21.45 19.54 19.49
C VAL A 138 -22.75 18.81 19.85
N PRO A 139 -22.70 17.54 20.31
CA PRO A 139 -23.88 16.74 20.60
C PRO A 139 -24.57 17.24 21.87
N ASP A 140 -25.85 16.90 22.04
CA ASP A 140 -26.57 17.15 23.30
C ASP A 140 -26.10 16.17 24.38
N VAL A 141 -25.28 16.69 25.30
CA VAL A 141 -24.68 15.96 26.43
C VAL A 141 -24.72 16.83 27.69
N ALA A 142 -24.64 16.20 28.86
CA ALA A 142 -24.66 16.90 30.14
C ALA A 142 -23.50 17.90 30.27
N THR A 143 -23.72 19.01 30.99
CA THR A 143 -22.67 19.99 31.29
C THR A 143 -21.58 19.35 32.15
N ALA A 144 -20.33 19.29 31.65
CA ALA A 144 -19.17 18.80 32.40
C ALA A 144 -17.85 19.34 31.82
N SER A 145 -16.75 19.24 32.59
CA SER A 145 -15.43 19.81 32.28
C SER A 145 -14.33 18.78 31.97
N ASN A 146 -14.73 17.53 31.69
CA ASN A 146 -13.87 16.36 31.55
C ASN A 146 -14.07 15.63 30.22
N TYR A 147 -14.58 16.34 29.21
CA TYR A 147 -14.74 15.83 27.86
C TYR A 147 -13.40 15.84 27.11
N GLN A 148 -13.24 14.87 26.20
CA GLN A 148 -12.10 14.75 25.29
C GLN A 148 -12.61 14.30 23.92
N ILE A 149 -11.92 14.69 22.87
CA ILE A 149 -12.08 14.12 21.54
C ILE A 149 -11.18 12.91 21.41
N VAL A 150 -11.68 11.83 20.83
CA VAL A 150 -10.87 10.74 20.28
C VAL A 150 -10.85 10.87 18.76
N LEU A 151 -9.69 11.13 18.20
CA LEU A 151 -9.45 11.08 16.76
C LEU A 151 -8.88 9.70 16.41
N PHE A 152 -9.59 8.95 15.58
CA PHE A 152 -9.17 7.64 15.08
C PHE A 152 -8.64 7.74 13.64
N GLY A 153 -7.60 6.96 13.36
CA GLY A 153 -7.21 6.52 12.02
C GLY A 153 -6.95 5.00 12.06
N ASP A 154 -5.67 4.62 12.12
CA ASP A 154 -5.27 3.24 12.45
C ASP A 154 -5.40 2.94 13.96
N SER A 155 -5.30 3.97 14.79
CA SER A 155 -5.56 3.91 16.24
C SER A 155 -6.14 5.24 16.72
N GLY A 156 -6.65 5.27 17.97
CA GLY A 156 -7.26 6.45 18.57
C GLY A 156 -6.27 7.30 19.35
N ASN A 157 -6.33 8.62 19.19
CA ASN A 157 -5.59 9.60 19.98
C ASN A 157 -6.53 10.57 20.70
N LEU A 158 -6.23 10.88 21.97
CA LEU A 158 -7.03 11.76 22.82
C LEU A 158 -6.60 13.23 22.71
N SER A 159 -7.57 14.14 22.69
CA SER A 159 -7.33 15.56 22.97
C SER A 159 -7.07 15.80 24.46
N PRO A 160 -6.51 16.96 24.83
CA PRO A 160 -6.65 17.50 26.18
C PRO A 160 -8.12 17.60 26.61
N VAL A 161 -8.35 17.64 27.92
CA VAL A 161 -9.69 17.82 28.51
C VAL A 161 -10.25 19.22 28.25
N PHE A 162 -11.55 19.28 27.97
CA PHE A 162 -12.31 20.50 27.73
C PHE A 162 -13.72 20.40 28.32
N ALA A 163 -14.45 21.51 28.36
CA ALA A 163 -15.82 21.56 28.84
C ALA A 163 -16.86 21.56 27.71
N ILE A 164 -17.97 20.87 27.93
CA ILE A 164 -19.20 21.06 27.16
C ILE A 164 -20.25 21.66 28.10
N LEU A 165 -20.93 22.70 27.64
CA LEU A 165 -21.96 23.44 28.34
C LEU A 165 -23.27 23.38 27.54
N GLN A 166 -24.39 23.26 28.22
CA GLN A 166 -25.71 23.45 27.63
C GLN A 166 -25.89 24.90 27.12
N SER A 167 -26.77 25.09 26.13
CA SER A 167 -27.04 26.37 25.43
C SER A 167 -27.99 27.30 26.19
#